data_AF-A0A9N9HQY1-F1
#
_entry.id   AF-A0A9N9HQY1-F1
#
_cell.length_a   1.000
_cell.length_b   1.000
_cell.length_c   1.000
_cell.angle_alpha   90.00
_cell.angle_beta   90.00
_cell.angle_gamma   90.00
#
_symmetry.space_group_name_H-M   'P 1'
#
loop_
_entity.id
_entity.type
_entity.pdbx_description
1 polymer ?
#
loop_
_entity_poly.entity_id
_entity_poly.type
_entity_poly.pdbx_seq_one_letter_code
_entity_poly.pdbx_strand_id
1 'polypeptide(L)' 'FFNEYHTHHSRQEPAFEQRQELYQLYHWLNHYYLFGGGYRETSISIMKKLRNLVDE' A
#
# COMPACT_ATOMS: atom_id res chain seq x y z
N PHE A 1 -4.47 14.28 12.23
CA PHE A 1 -5.38 13.12 12.04
C PHE A 1 -4.76 11.84 12.57
N PHE A 2 -3.74 11.24 11.91
CA PHE A 2 -3.21 9.93 12.30
C PHE A 2 -2.70 9.82 13.75
N ASN A 3 -2.08 10.88 14.29
CA ASN A 3 -1.65 10.88 15.69
C ASN A 3 -2.84 10.66 16.64
N GLU A 4 -3.93 11.41 16.47
CA GLU A 4 -5.14 11.27 17.28
C GLU A 4 -5.87 9.95 16.98
N TYR A 5 -5.93 9.51 15.72
CA TYR A 5 -6.51 8.20 15.41
C TYR A 5 -5.78 7.08 16.17
N HIS A 6 -4.46 7.16 16.26
CA HIS A 6 -3.64 6.16 16.93
C HIS A 6 -3.60 6.26 18.47
N THR A 7 -4.13 7.33 19.08
CA THR A 7 -4.38 7.33 20.52
C THR A 7 -5.57 6.44 20.87
N HIS A 8 -6.58 6.36 19.98
CA HIS A 8 -7.79 5.54 20.18
C HIS A 8 -7.71 4.16 19.52
N HIS A 9 -6.91 4.01 18.46
CA HIS A 9 -6.76 2.77 17.72
C HIS A 9 -5.29 2.51 17.36
N SER A 10 -4.67 1.61 18.12
CA SER A 10 -3.26 1.27 17.91
C SER A 10 -2.99 0.77 16.48
N ARG A 11 -1.77 0.99 16.02
CA ARG A 11 -1.29 0.35 14.78
C ARG A 11 -1.43 -1.17 14.96
N GLN A 12 -2.14 -1.78 14.02
CA GLN A 12 -2.33 -3.22 14.05
C GLN A 12 -1.02 -3.86 13.59
N GLU A 13 -0.42 -4.66 14.46
CA GLU A 13 0.79 -5.42 14.18
C GLU A 13 0.45 -6.87 13.83
N PRO A 14 1.34 -7.60 13.12
CA PRO A 14 2.63 -7.15 12.56
C PRO A 14 2.43 -6.31 11.28
N ALA A 15 3.46 -5.66 10.74
CA ALA A 15 3.48 -5.14 9.36
C ALA A 15 2.37 -4.12 9.01
N PHE A 16 2.09 -3.20 9.93
CA PHE A 16 1.09 -2.13 9.73
C PHE A 16 1.34 -1.33 8.44
N GLU A 17 2.58 -0.90 8.24
CA GLU A 17 2.99 -0.05 7.12
C GLU A 17 2.89 -0.79 5.78
N GLN A 18 3.29 -2.07 5.72
CA GLN A 18 3.22 -2.86 4.50
C GLN A 18 1.77 -3.19 4.11
N ARG A 19 0.87 -3.39 5.09
CA ARG A 19 -0.56 -3.49 4.80
C ARG A 19 -1.14 -2.20 4.24
N GLN A 20 -0.71 -1.03 4.73
CA GLN A 20 -1.12 0.26 4.16
C GLN A 20 -0.69 0.37 2.68
N GLU A 21 0.51 -0.09 2.34
CA GLU A 21 0.98 -0.13 0.95
C GLU A 21 0.18 -1.11 0.09
N LEU A 22 -0.20 -2.27 0.64
CA LEU A 22 -1.07 -3.23 -0.04
C LEU A 22 -2.46 -2.64 -0.32
N TYR A 23 -3.05 -1.91 0.63
CA TYR A 23 -4.33 -1.23 0.41
C TYR A 23 -4.22 -0.14 -0.66
N GLN A 24 -3.11 0.60 -0.69
CA GLN A 24 -2.84 1.57 -1.74
C GLN A 24 -2.65 0.92 -3.11
N LEU A 25 -1.99 -0.25 -3.18
CA LEU A 25 -1.80 -0.97 -4.43
C LEU A 25 -3.13 -1.28 -5.13
N TYR A 26 -4.16 -1.69 -4.39
CA TYR A 26 -5.50 -1.88 -4.95
C TYR A 26 -6.00 -0.62 -5.68
N HIS A 27 -5.86 0.55 -5.04
CA HIS A 27 -6.27 1.81 -5.65
C HIS A 27 -5.43 2.18 -6.87
N TRP A 28 -4.11 1.95 -6.83
CA TRP A 28 -3.24 2.21 -7.98
C TRP A 28 -3.55 1.31 -9.18
N LEU A 29 -3.83 0.03 -8.94
CA LEU A 29 -4.27 -0.89 -10.00
C LEU A 29 -5.61 -0.44 -10.59
N ASN A 30 -6.56 -0.03 -9.75
CA ASN A 30 -7.82 0.52 -10.22
C ASN A 30 -7.63 1.81 -11.04
N HIS A 31 -6.74 2.70 -10.61
CA HIS A 31 -6.42 3.91 -11.36
C HIS A 31 -5.73 3.59 -12.69
N TYR A 32 -4.84 2.60 -12.72
CA TYR A 32 -4.24 2.14 -13.96
C TYR A 32 -5.29 1.56 -14.91
N TYR A 33 -6.24 0.77 -14.41
CA TYR A 33 -7.33 0.24 -15.21
C TYR A 33 -8.22 1.35 -15.80
N LEU A 34 -8.62 2.33 -14.99
CA LEU A 34 -9.54 3.40 -15.42
C LEU A 34 -8.87 4.48 -16.27
N PHE A 35 -7.62 4.81 -15.99
CA PHE A 35 -6.97 6.02 -16.51
C PHE A 35 -5.66 5.75 -17.25
N GLY A 36 -5.13 4.52 -17.22
CA GLY A 36 -3.90 4.15 -17.91
C GLY A 36 -2.66 4.90 -17.42
N GLY A 37 -1.66 5.03 -18.30
CA GLY A 37 -0.50 5.90 -18.08
C GLY A 37 0.39 5.54 -16.89
N GLY A 38 0.89 6.56 -16.21
CA GLY A 38 1.93 6.47 -15.17
C GLY A 38 1.55 5.62 -13.95
N TYR A 39 0.26 5.33 -13.74
CA TYR A 39 -0.19 4.48 -12.65
C TYR A 39 0.34 3.04 -12.75
N ARG A 40 0.73 2.59 -13.94
CA ARG A 40 1.38 1.29 -14.15
C ARG A 40 2.70 1.18 -13.40
N GLU A 41 3.56 2.20 -13.52
CA GLU A 41 4.90 2.18 -12.95
C GLU A 41 4.84 2.20 -11.42
N THR A 42 3.97 3.04 -10.86
CA THR A 42 3.69 3.08 -9.42
C THR A 42 3.20 1.74 -8.89
N SER A 43 2.23 1.12 -9.58
CA SER A 43 1.70 -0.19 -9.21
C SER A 43 2.81 -1.26 -9.18
N ILE A 44 3.66 -1.31 -10.21
CA ILE A 44 4.78 -2.27 -10.29
C ILE A 44 5.81 -2.03 -9.19
N SER A 45 6.12 -0.77 -8.87
CA SER A 45 7.06 -0.44 -7.80
C SER A 45 6.58 -0.96 -6.44
N ILE A 46 5.30 -0.70 -6.10
CA ILE A 46 4.70 -1.17 -4.85
C ILE A 46 4.64 -2.72 -4.81
N MET A 47 4.25 -3.36 -5.92
CA MET A 47 4.24 -4.83 -6.01
C MET A 47 5.63 -5.44 -5.75
N LYS A 48 6.69 -4.88 -6.33
CA LYS A 48 8.07 -5.35 -6.10
C LYS A 48 8.48 -5.19 -4.64
N LYS A 49 8.16 -4.05 -4.03
CA LYS A 49 8.47 -3.78 -2.63
C LYS A 49 7.78 -4.77 -1.69
N LEU A 50 6.48 -5.02 -1.90
CA LEU A 50 5.70 -5.97 -1.09
C LEU A 50 6.14 -7.42 -1.32
N ARG A 51 6.56 -7.78 -2.54
CA ARG A 51 7.10 -9.11 -2.81
C ARG A 51 8.37 -9.38 -2.02
N ASN A 52 9.30 -8.43 -1.96
CA ASN A 52 10.54 -8.59 -1.20
C ASN A 52 10.30 -8.86 0.29
N LEU A 53 9.21 -8.34 0.87
CA LEU A 53 8.82 -8.64 2.26
C LEU A 53 8.48 -10.12 2.49
N VAL A 54 7.95 -10.79 1.47
CA VAL A 54 7.51 -12.20 1.56
C VAL A 54 8.65 -13.17 1.25
N ASP A 55 9.62 -12.71 0.45
CA ASP A 55 10.78 -13.51 0.05
C ASP A 55 11.90 -13.52 1.13
N GLU A 56 11.82 -12.65 2.14
CA GLU A 56 12.68 -12.59 3.34
C GLU A 56 12.12 -13.41 4.51
#